data_AF-A0A1Y5ZTB2-F1
#
_entry.id   AF-A0A1Y5ZTB2-F1
#
_cell.length_a   1.000
_cell.length_b   1.000
_cell.length_c   1.000
_cell.angle_alpha   90.00
_cell.angle_beta   90.00
_cell.angle_gamma   90.00
#
_symmetry.space_group_name_H-M   'P 1'
#
loop_
_entity.id
_entity.type
_entity.pdbx_description
1 polymer ?
#
loop_
_entity_poly.entity_id
_entity_poly.type
_entity_poly.pdbx_seq_one_letter_code
_entity_poly.pdbx_strand_id
1 'polypeptide(L)'
;MEGYTKDLFGILSTAKLEIDELRSFLELDESNSIIAFRGEPQDYGDTKLLPSMNRINMSINDEKNFFDSLRDYGIISDNSASYVEKAIEAQHYLQTSRLLDISFNVLISIYFATLQDNDLDAQLYVFCFPKCFSPSSQYINQYYTNMMENNKKNLILRNNFKVITHGYYNERMKLQSGGFVLFPSENMAPIPKCFYRTITIPSGYKESIRKDLVTYFSIYESSVFPEKEKRKEIVLEAMKRGRVEKNQNYIDLELESYFEYLTYDIKWDIREVSEFKNAKGIELEDKKNRIYRKLRKANHDLKKSIEELSVDKEFYIEKAQFNFEGLKLMCEEELRRI
;
A
#
# COMPACT_ATOMS: atom_id res chain seq x y z
N MET A 1 21.20 31.22 10.79
CA MET A 1 22.39 31.24 9.92
C MET A 1 22.27 30.03 9.02
N GLU A 2 21.98 30.24 7.73
CA GLU A 2 21.83 29.15 6.75
C GLU A 2 23.21 28.55 6.46
N GLY A 3 23.53 27.47 7.17
CA GLY A 3 24.80 26.74 7.05
C GLY A 3 24.74 25.78 5.88
N TYR A 4 24.97 26.26 4.66
CA TYR A 4 25.28 25.40 3.52
C TYR A 4 26.63 24.72 3.76
N THR A 5 26.64 23.50 4.27
CA THR A 5 27.85 22.68 4.35
C THR A 5 28.11 22.01 3.01
N LYS A 6 29.33 22.18 2.48
CA LYS A 6 29.70 21.93 1.08
C LYS A 6 30.40 20.57 0.87
N ASP A 7 30.54 19.76 1.91
CA ASP A 7 31.21 18.46 1.86
C ASP A 7 30.64 17.50 2.91
N LEU A 8 31.03 16.22 2.81
CA LEU A 8 30.53 15.15 3.68
C LEU A 8 30.81 15.43 5.17
N PHE A 9 32.01 15.92 5.52
CA PHE A 9 32.40 16.15 6.91
C PHE A 9 31.66 17.35 7.52
N GLY A 10 31.42 18.39 6.72
CA GLY A 10 30.57 19.51 7.10
C GLY A 10 29.15 19.04 7.41
N ILE A 11 28.56 18.18 6.58
CA ILE A 11 27.23 17.62 6.83
C ILE A 11 27.20 16.82 8.14
N LEU A 12 28.22 16.00 8.40
CA LEU A 12 28.33 15.25 9.65
C LEU A 12 28.47 16.17 10.87
N SER A 13 29.24 17.26 10.74
CA SER A 13 29.40 18.26 11.79
C SER A 13 28.09 18.99 12.08
N THR A 14 27.34 19.40 11.05
CA THR A 14 26.01 19.98 11.20
C THR A 14 25.05 18.99 11.84
N ALA A 15 25.03 17.73 11.38
CA ALA A 15 24.16 16.70 11.96
C ALA A 15 24.41 16.51 13.45
N LYS A 16 25.67 16.55 13.90
CA LYS A 16 25.99 16.51 15.33
C LYS A 16 25.38 17.68 16.10
N LEU A 17 25.53 18.91 15.59
CA LEU A 17 24.95 20.11 16.23
C LEU A 17 23.43 20.00 16.34
N GLU A 18 22.75 19.59 15.27
CA GLU A 18 21.29 19.43 15.24
C GLU A 18 20.82 18.35 16.24
N ILE A 19 21.59 17.28 16.45
CA ILE A 19 21.31 16.25 17.47
C ILE A 19 21.38 16.85 18.87
N ASP A 20 22.43 17.61 19.17
CA ASP A 20 22.65 18.21 20.48
C ASP A 20 21.57 19.26 20.79
N GLU A 21 21.16 20.05 19.80
CA GLU A 21 20.05 20.98 19.91
C GLU A 21 18.71 20.27 20.13
N LEU A 22 18.43 19.19 19.39
CA LEU A 22 17.20 18.40 19.55
C LEU A 22 17.11 17.75 20.93
N ARG A 23 18.21 17.16 21.42
CA ARG A 23 18.29 16.59 22.78
C ARG A 23 18.00 17.64 23.84
N SER A 24 18.66 18.79 23.73
CA SER A 24 18.46 19.91 24.65
C SER A 24 17.01 20.42 24.62
N PHE A 25 16.43 20.57 23.42
CA PHE A 25 15.06 21.04 23.24
C PHE A 25 14.00 20.06 23.78
N LEU A 26 14.25 18.76 23.67
CA LEU A 26 13.33 17.71 24.13
C LEU A 26 13.59 17.28 25.58
N GLU A 27 14.59 17.86 26.25
CA GLU A 27 15.04 17.47 27.59
C GLU A 27 15.37 15.97 27.66
N LEU A 28 16.03 15.46 26.63
CA LEU A 28 16.43 14.04 26.52
C LEU A 28 17.94 13.89 26.66
N ASP A 29 18.34 13.03 27.58
CA ASP A 29 19.73 12.58 27.71
C ASP A 29 20.10 11.55 26.64
N GLU A 30 21.39 11.30 26.47
CA GLU A 30 21.92 10.33 25.52
C GLU A 30 21.32 8.93 25.71
N SER A 31 21.14 8.48 26.96
CA SER A 31 20.56 7.18 27.32
C SER A 31 19.08 7.03 26.97
N ASN A 32 18.35 8.14 26.87
CA ASN A 32 16.90 8.17 26.65
C ASN A 32 16.52 8.80 25.29
N SER A 33 17.52 9.01 24.43
CA SER A 33 17.35 9.55 23.09
C SER A 33 17.63 8.47 22.04
N ILE A 34 16.73 8.36 21.06
CA ILE A 34 16.94 7.52 19.88
C ILE A 34 17.15 8.44 18.69
N ILE A 35 18.36 8.40 18.15
CA ILE A 35 18.75 9.20 16.99
C ILE A 35 18.56 8.38 15.73
N ALA A 36 17.83 8.93 14.77
CA ALA A 36 17.62 8.32 13.47
C ALA A 36 17.74 9.37 12.37
N PHE A 37 17.89 8.90 11.14
CA PHE A 37 18.14 9.73 9.98
C PHE A 37 17.29 9.26 8.80
N ARG A 38 16.98 10.17 7.89
CA ARG A 38 16.39 9.83 6.59
C ARG A 38 16.91 10.79 5.53
N GLY A 39 17.38 10.24 4.42
CA GLY A 39 17.73 11.02 3.24
C GLY A 39 16.62 11.01 2.21
N GLU A 40 16.25 12.18 1.71
CA GLU A 40 15.39 12.34 0.55
C GLU A 40 16.16 13.09 -0.55
N PRO A 41 16.13 12.62 -1.81
CA PRO A 41 16.93 13.20 -2.88
C PRO A 41 16.50 14.61 -3.31
N GLN A 42 15.35 15.06 -2.84
CA GLN A 42 14.81 16.39 -3.07
C GLN A 42 13.83 16.75 -1.95
N ASP A 43 13.45 18.02 -1.84
CA ASP A 43 12.29 18.41 -1.03
C ASP A 43 10.99 17.96 -1.72
N TYR A 44 10.24 17.12 -1.04
CA TYR A 44 8.95 16.60 -1.50
C TYR A 44 7.75 17.41 -1.00
N GLY A 45 7.99 18.57 -0.38
CA GLY A 45 6.96 19.49 0.06
C GLY A 45 5.99 18.82 1.04
N ASP A 46 4.71 18.76 0.67
CA ASP A 46 3.66 18.15 1.49
C ASP A 46 3.76 16.62 1.61
N THR A 47 4.56 15.98 0.76
CA THR A 47 4.73 14.51 0.76
C THR A 47 6.02 14.02 1.40
N LYS A 48 6.82 14.93 1.96
CA LYS A 48 8.04 14.57 2.71
C LYS A 48 7.70 13.76 3.95
N LEU A 49 8.58 12.81 4.29
CA LEU A 49 8.41 11.97 5.48
C LEU A 49 7.07 11.20 5.52
N LEU A 50 6.43 11.01 4.36
CA LEU A 50 5.25 10.17 4.22
C LEU A 50 5.62 8.81 3.60
N PRO A 51 5.07 7.71 4.15
CA PRO A 51 5.24 6.40 3.57
C PRO A 51 4.53 6.30 2.21
N SER A 52 4.98 5.35 1.39
CA SER A 52 4.57 5.19 -0.01
C SER A 52 3.09 4.86 -0.17
N MET A 53 2.49 4.06 0.72
CA MET A 53 1.05 3.71 0.67
C MET A 53 0.14 4.94 0.72
N ASN A 54 0.51 5.95 1.52
CA ASN A 54 -0.27 7.17 1.67
C ASN A 54 -0.13 8.12 0.47
N ARG A 55 1.02 8.09 -0.22
CA ARG A 55 1.19 8.82 -1.48
C ARG A 55 0.22 8.31 -2.57
N ILE A 56 -0.29 7.08 -2.43
CA ILE A 56 -1.18 6.41 -3.39
C ILE A 56 -2.63 6.31 -2.84
N ASN A 57 -2.94 6.99 -1.72
CA ASN A 57 -4.27 6.98 -1.07
C ASN A 57 -4.86 5.57 -0.84
N MET A 58 -4.03 4.65 -0.36
CA MET A 58 -4.43 3.25 -0.13
C MET A 58 -5.08 3.08 1.26
N SER A 59 -6.25 2.43 1.32
CA SER A 59 -6.98 2.16 2.57
C SER A 59 -6.36 1.01 3.37
N ILE A 60 -6.79 0.81 4.62
CA ILE A 60 -6.37 -0.36 5.42
C ILE A 60 -6.84 -1.67 4.76
N ASN A 61 -8.01 -1.67 4.12
CA ASN A 61 -8.51 -2.86 3.43
C ASN A 61 -7.68 -3.18 2.18
N ASP A 62 -7.29 -2.15 1.43
CA ASP A 62 -6.38 -2.32 0.31
C ASP A 62 -5.01 -2.87 0.75
N GLU A 63 -4.54 -2.52 1.95
CA GLU A 63 -3.29 -3.07 2.52
C GLU A 63 -3.40 -4.55 2.90
N LYS A 64 -4.58 -5.02 3.33
CA LYS A 64 -4.81 -6.47 3.51
C LYS A 64 -4.71 -7.22 2.19
N ASN A 65 -5.44 -6.73 1.19
CA ASN A 65 -5.40 -7.30 -0.16
C ASN A 65 -3.98 -7.24 -0.73
N PHE A 66 -3.22 -6.20 -0.36
CA PHE A 66 -1.82 -6.04 -0.72
C PHE A 66 -0.94 -7.15 -0.13
N PHE A 67 -1.11 -7.46 1.16
CA PHE A 67 -0.42 -8.58 1.80
C PHE A 67 -0.82 -9.94 1.24
N ASP A 68 -2.09 -10.16 0.92
CA ASP A 68 -2.54 -11.40 0.30
C ASP A 68 -1.93 -11.58 -1.11
N SER A 69 -1.89 -10.51 -1.90
CA SER A 69 -1.22 -10.53 -3.21
C SER A 69 0.27 -10.83 -3.07
N LEU A 70 0.96 -10.19 -2.12
CA LEU A 70 2.37 -10.44 -1.83
C LEU A 70 2.67 -11.91 -1.50
N ARG A 71 1.74 -12.54 -0.76
CA ARG A 71 1.79 -13.97 -0.48
C ARG A 71 1.62 -14.80 -1.76
N ASP A 72 0.63 -14.50 -2.60
CA ASP A 72 0.39 -15.24 -3.84
C ASP A 72 1.60 -15.23 -4.78
N TYR A 73 2.37 -14.13 -4.77
CA TYR A 73 3.61 -14.01 -5.54
C TYR A 73 4.86 -14.60 -4.87
N GLY A 74 4.70 -15.21 -3.68
CA GLY A 74 5.76 -15.87 -2.93
C GLY A 74 6.80 -14.91 -2.34
N ILE A 75 6.42 -13.66 -2.11
CA ILE A 75 7.30 -12.63 -1.51
C ILE A 75 7.27 -12.73 0.02
N ILE A 76 6.09 -12.98 0.59
CA ILE A 76 5.92 -13.27 2.02
C ILE A 76 6.10 -14.78 2.22
N SER A 77 7.15 -15.18 2.93
CA SER A 77 7.55 -16.59 3.02
C SER A 77 6.75 -17.44 4.01
N ASP A 78 6.05 -16.84 4.97
CA ASP A 78 5.36 -17.55 6.06
C ASP A 78 3.89 -17.13 6.20
N ASN A 79 3.00 -18.12 6.22
CA ASN A 79 1.56 -17.92 6.46
C ASN A 79 1.25 -17.43 7.88
N SER A 80 2.14 -17.69 8.83
CA SER A 80 2.02 -17.32 10.24
C SER A 80 2.65 -15.95 10.58
N ALA A 81 3.26 -15.27 9.60
CA ALA A 81 3.87 -13.97 9.80
C ALA A 81 2.86 -12.94 10.35
N SER A 82 3.28 -12.20 11.37
CA SER A 82 2.53 -11.08 11.92
C SER A 82 2.31 -9.99 10.86
N TYR A 83 1.28 -9.16 11.00
CA TYR A 83 1.07 -8.03 10.08
C TYR A 83 2.26 -7.06 10.06
N VAL A 84 3.00 -6.94 11.16
CA VAL A 84 4.22 -6.13 11.24
C VAL A 84 5.30 -6.72 10.33
N GLU A 85 5.54 -8.03 10.39
CA GLU A 85 6.50 -8.71 9.51
C GLU A 85 6.10 -8.61 8.04
N LYS A 86 4.81 -8.80 7.73
CA LYS A 86 4.29 -8.60 6.36
C LYS A 86 4.54 -7.18 5.86
N ALA A 87 4.34 -6.17 6.71
CA ALA A 87 4.60 -4.77 6.37
C ALA A 87 6.10 -4.49 6.15
N ILE A 88 6.98 -5.12 6.95
CA ILE A 88 8.43 -5.02 6.79
C ILE A 88 8.87 -5.67 5.48
N GLU A 89 8.39 -6.87 5.16
CA GLU A 89 8.69 -7.55 3.89
C GLU A 89 8.16 -6.78 2.69
N ALA A 90 6.95 -6.25 2.78
CA ALA A 90 6.36 -5.34 1.81
C ALA A 90 7.22 -4.10 1.55
N GLN A 91 7.72 -3.47 2.61
CA GLN A 91 8.63 -2.33 2.52
C GLN A 91 9.98 -2.73 1.92
N HIS A 92 10.50 -3.90 2.30
CA HIS A 92 11.77 -4.40 1.84
C HIS A 92 11.78 -4.77 0.35
N TYR A 93 10.77 -5.49 -0.14
CA TYR A 93 10.74 -6.00 -1.51
C TYR A 93 10.03 -5.10 -2.52
N LEU A 94 9.08 -4.26 -2.06
CA LEU A 94 8.27 -3.40 -2.94
C LEU A 94 8.38 -1.92 -2.59
N GLN A 95 9.06 -1.55 -1.50
CA GLN A 95 9.12 -0.18 -0.99
C GLN A 95 7.74 0.42 -0.76
N THR A 96 6.77 -0.44 -0.46
CA THR A 96 5.34 -0.10 -0.40
C THR A 96 4.74 -0.63 0.90
N SER A 97 4.58 0.25 1.89
CA SER A 97 3.87 -0.05 3.16
C SER A 97 3.46 1.24 3.88
N ARG A 98 2.80 1.12 5.04
CA ARG A 98 2.61 2.24 6.01
C ARG A 98 3.83 2.56 6.86
N LEU A 99 4.93 1.86 6.66
CA LEU A 99 6.19 2.09 7.33
C LEU A 99 7.00 3.14 6.56
N LEU A 100 7.52 4.13 7.28
CA LEU A 100 8.50 5.07 6.75
C LEU A 100 9.90 4.59 7.15
N ASP A 101 10.77 4.36 6.16
CA ASP A 101 12.14 3.98 6.42
C ASP A 101 12.93 5.09 7.13
N ILE A 102 13.61 4.72 8.20
CA ILE A 102 14.62 5.53 8.87
C ILE A 102 15.89 4.69 9.03
N SER A 103 17.05 5.33 9.18
CA SER A 103 18.33 4.67 9.41
C SER A 103 18.94 5.19 10.71
N PHE A 104 19.51 4.31 11.52
CA PHE A 104 20.35 4.71 12.66
C PHE A 104 21.80 5.00 12.23
N ASN A 105 22.10 4.88 10.93
CA ASN A 105 23.37 5.26 10.33
C ASN A 105 23.18 6.49 9.42
N VAL A 106 23.80 7.61 9.84
CA VAL A 106 23.76 8.89 9.11
C VAL A 106 24.36 8.78 7.70
N LEU A 107 25.42 8.00 7.51
CA LEU A 107 26.10 7.86 6.22
C LEU A 107 25.21 7.20 5.18
N ILE A 108 24.45 6.18 5.59
CA ILE A 108 23.46 5.51 4.74
C ILE A 108 22.33 6.48 4.34
N SER A 109 21.91 7.36 5.26
CA SER A 109 20.91 8.38 4.94
C SER A 109 21.45 9.43 3.97
N ILE A 110 22.70 9.88 4.14
CA ILE A 110 23.36 10.79 3.20
C ILE A 110 23.48 10.13 1.82
N TYR A 111 23.81 8.83 1.76
CA TYR A 111 23.82 8.07 0.52
C TYR A 111 22.45 8.11 -0.18
N PHE A 112 21.35 7.86 0.54
CA PHE A 112 20.01 7.97 -0.04
C PHE A 112 19.64 9.38 -0.49
N ALA A 113 20.02 10.41 0.28
CA ALA A 113 19.82 11.82 -0.09
C ALA A 113 20.58 12.19 -1.37
N THR A 114 21.73 11.57 -1.60
CA THR A 114 22.56 11.87 -2.77
C THR A 114 22.31 10.91 -3.94
N LEU A 115 21.44 9.91 -3.82
CA LEU A 115 21.32 8.83 -4.80
C LEU A 115 20.84 9.29 -6.19
N GLN A 116 19.99 10.32 -6.26
CA GLN A 116 19.50 10.85 -7.54
C GLN A 116 20.36 12.01 -8.03
N ASP A 117 20.84 11.87 -9.27
CA ASP A 117 21.48 12.93 -10.03
C ASP A 117 20.41 13.82 -10.69
N ASN A 118 19.81 14.68 -9.87
CA ASN A 118 18.97 15.78 -10.29
C ASN A 118 19.57 17.10 -9.83
N ASP A 119 19.21 18.19 -10.51
CA ASP A 119 19.66 19.55 -10.16
C ASP A 119 18.95 20.11 -8.90
N LEU A 120 18.23 19.27 -8.16
CA LEU A 120 17.47 19.65 -6.98
C LEU A 120 18.27 19.37 -5.70
N ASP A 121 18.14 20.25 -4.72
CA ASP A 121 18.79 20.08 -3.43
C ASP A 121 18.15 18.94 -2.64
N ALA A 122 18.98 18.09 -2.05
CA ALA A 122 18.53 16.98 -1.24
C ALA A 122 18.30 17.39 0.21
N GLN A 123 17.54 16.58 0.94
CA GLN A 123 17.17 16.81 2.33
C GLN A 123 17.61 15.64 3.21
N LEU A 124 18.41 15.93 4.22
CA LEU A 124 18.73 15.02 5.31
C LEU A 124 17.91 15.40 6.54
N TYR A 125 17.05 14.49 6.98
CA TYR A 125 16.28 14.65 8.20
C TYR A 125 17.01 13.97 9.35
N VAL A 126 17.19 14.71 10.44
CA VAL A 126 17.78 14.25 11.70
C VAL A 126 16.66 14.16 12.71
N PHE A 127 16.40 12.96 13.24
CA PHE A 127 15.35 12.69 14.22
C PHE A 127 15.92 12.48 15.61
N CYS A 128 15.18 12.94 16.61
CA CYS A 128 15.39 12.58 18.01
C CYS A 128 14.05 12.10 18.58
N PHE A 129 14.01 10.84 19.00
CA PHE A 129 12.80 10.22 19.56
C PHE A 129 13.02 9.79 21.01
N PRO A 130 12.01 9.92 21.89
CA PRO A 130 12.12 9.51 23.30
C PRO A 130 11.94 8.00 23.49
N LYS A 131 11.34 7.31 22.51
CA LYS A 131 10.96 5.91 22.65
C LYS A 131 10.89 5.20 21.32
N CYS A 132 11.34 3.94 21.33
CA CYS A 132 11.21 3.01 20.23
C CYS A 132 10.73 1.64 20.76
N PHE A 133 10.28 0.80 19.84
CA PHE A 133 9.75 -0.53 20.15
C PHE A 133 10.44 -1.59 19.29
N SER A 134 10.62 -2.79 19.85
CA SER A 134 11.05 -3.95 19.06
C SER A 134 9.91 -4.40 18.13
N PRO A 135 10.19 -4.79 16.87
CA PRO A 135 9.17 -5.37 16.00
C PRO A 135 8.57 -6.66 16.57
N SER A 136 9.38 -7.44 17.29
CA SER A 136 8.93 -8.68 17.95
C SER A 136 8.12 -8.43 19.23
N SER A 137 7.94 -7.17 19.65
CA SER A 137 7.17 -6.87 20.85
C SER A 137 5.70 -7.22 20.66
N GLN A 138 5.14 -7.94 21.64
CA GLN A 138 3.72 -8.27 21.67
C GLN A 138 2.84 -7.03 21.54
N TYR A 139 3.26 -5.92 22.14
CA TYR A 139 2.56 -4.64 22.03
C TYR A 139 2.43 -4.15 20.58
N ILE A 140 3.54 -4.11 19.81
CA ILE A 140 3.50 -3.63 18.42
C ILE A 140 2.72 -4.58 17.53
N ASN A 141 2.89 -5.89 17.72
CA ASN A 141 2.12 -6.89 16.98
C ASN A 141 0.62 -6.76 17.24
N GLN A 142 0.20 -6.68 18.51
CA GLN A 142 -1.21 -6.47 18.86
C GLN A 142 -1.72 -5.12 18.36
N TYR A 143 -0.92 -4.06 18.46
CA TYR A 143 -1.28 -2.72 17.99
C TYR A 143 -1.56 -2.72 16.48
N TYR A 144 -0.67 -3.33 15.70
CA TYR A 144 -0.83 -3.44 14.25
C TYR A 144 -2.03 -4.33 13.89
N THR A 145 -2.20 -5.50 14.54
CA THR A 145 -3.37 -6.37 14.32
C THR A 145 -4.68 -5.63 14.60
N ASN A 146 -4.76 -4.91 15.72
CA ASN A 146 -5.95 -4.13 16.07
C ASN A 146 -6.28 -3.03 15.04
N MET A 147 -5.24 -2.41 14.45
CA MET A 147 -5.38 -1.46 13.35
C MET A 147 -5.94 -2.14 12.11
N MET A 148 -5.36 -3.27 11.70
CA MET A 148 -5.80 -3.99 10.51
C MET A 148 -7.22 -4.52 10.65
N GLU A 149 -7.59 -5.02 11.82
CA GLU A 149 -8.91 -5.60 12.07
C GLU A 149 -10.01 -4.57 12.34
N ASN A 150 -9.70 -3.26 12.31
CA ASN A 150 -10.63 -2.19 12.64
C ASN A 150 -11.35 -2.45 13.97
N ASN A 151 -10.61 -2.98 14.95
CA ASN A 151 -11.20 -3.37 16.23
C ASN A 151 -11.54 -2.10 17.04
N LYS A 152 -12.79 -1.63 16.89
CA LYS A 152 -13.33 -0.40 17.49
C LYS A 152 -13.23 -0.33 19.03
N LYS A 153 -12.84 -1.43 19.68
CA LYS A 153 -12.60 -1.51 21.13
C LYS A 153 -11.25 -0.92 21.55
N ASN A 154 -10.31 -0.72 20.62
CA ASN A 154 -8.96 -0.24 20.93
C ASN A 154 -8.75 1.21 20.51
N LEU A 155 -8.08 1.99 21.37
CA LEU A 155 -7.78 3.40 21.12
C LEU A 155 -6.63 3.54 20.11
N ILE A 156 -6.96 3.80 18.85
CA ILE A 156 -5.99 4.08 17.79
C ILE A 156 -6.04 5.57 17.46
N LEU A 157 -5.01 6.30 17.92
CA LEU A 157 -4.92 7.75 17.73
C LEU A 157 -4.12 8.07 16.45
N ARG A 158 -4.71 8.91 15.60
CA ARG A 158 -4.10 9.40 14.34
C ARG A 158 -2.68 9.95 14.51
N ASN A 159 -2.42 10.68 15.60
CA ASN A 159 -1.17 11.41 15.80
C ASN A 159 -0.12 10.59 16.58
N ASN A 160 -0.35 9.29 16.78
CA ASN A 160 0.45 8.45 17.66
C ASN A 160 1.34 7.48 16.87
N PHE A 161 2.28 8.03 16.10
CA PHE A 161 3.26 7.23 15.38
C PHE A 161 4.12 6.38 16.34
N LYS A 162 4.60 5.23 15.86
CA LYS A 162 5.48 4.33 16.63
C LYS A 162 6.81 4.19 15.92
N VAL A 163 7.90 4.44 16.64
CA VAL A 163 9.24 4.17 16.15
C VAL A 163 9.56 2.71 16.45
N ILE A 164 9.88 1.95 15.40
CA ILE A 164 10.19 0.53 15.47
C ILE A 164 11.66 0.36 15.12
N THR A 165 12.42 -0.29 16.02
CA THR A 165 13.84 -0.58 15.81
C THR A 165 14.04 -1.86 14.99
N HIS A 166 15.29 -2.23 14.75
CA HIS A 166 15.59 -3.40 13.96
C HIS A 166 15.17 -4.67 14.69
N GLY A 167 14.40 -5.51 13.99
CA GLY A 167 14.51 -6.95 14.14
C GLY A 167 15.39 -7.47 13.02
N TYR A 168 16.14 -8.53 13.28
CA TYR A 168 17.12 -9.11 12.37
C TYR A 168 16.46 -9.92 11.23
N TYR A 169 15.50 -9.34 10.51
CA TYR A 169 14.67 -10.07 9.53
C TYR A 169 15.31 -10.20 8.13
N ASN A 170 16.18 -9.28 7.70
CA ASN A 170 16.85 -9.34 6.38
C ASN A 170 18.26 -8.71 6.40
N GLU A 171 19.20 -9.17 5.56
CA GLU A 171 20.55 -8.60 5.42
C GLU A 171 20.57 -7.12 5.00
N ARG A 172 19.66 -6.67 4.12
CA ARG A 172 19.53 -5.25 3.74
C ARG A 172 19.26 -4.36 4.94
N MET A 173 18.33 -4.76 5.83
CA MET A 173 18.03 -4.00 7.04
C MET A 173 19.21 -3.97 8.03
N LYS A 174 19.97 -5.08 8.13
CA LYS A 174 21.18 -5.14 8.96
C LYS A 174 22.25 -4.16 8.45
N LEU A 175 22.49 -4.15 7.14
CA LEU A 175 23.49 -3.29 6.50
C LEU A 175 23.10 -1.82 6.53
N GLN A 176 21.81 -1.52 6.40
CA GLN A 176 21.30 -0.15 6.46
C GLN A 176 21.19 0.38 7.89
N SER A 177 21.30 -0.47 8.91
CA SER A 177 20.84 -0.13 10.26
C SER A 177 19.45 0.53 10.17
N GLY A 178 18.52 -0.15 9.47
CA GLY A 178 17.22 0.39 9.05
C GLY A 178 16.06 0.13 10.02
N GLY A 179 15.46 1.18 10.56
CA GLY A 179 14.26 1.14 11.40
C GLY A 179 13.05 1.70 10.66
N PHE A 180 11.90 1.74 11.34
CA PHE A 180 10.66 2.21 10.73
C PHE A 180 9.91 3.18 11.64
N VAL A 181 9.24 4.15 11.04
CA VAL A 181 8.16 4.88 11.70
C VAL A 181 6.83 4.31 11.18
N LEU A 182 6.09 3.66 12.06
CA LEU A 182 4.75 3.15 11.81
C LEU A 182 3.73 4.26 12.05
N PHE A 183 2.86 4.46 11.07
CA PHE A 183 1.75 5.39 11.18
C PHE A 183 0.39 4.69 11.20
N PRO A 184 -0.47 5.02 12.18
CA PRO A 184 -1.59 4.15 12.53
C PRO A 184 -2.94 4.45 11.84
N SER A 185 -3.03 5.46 10.97
CA SER A 185 -4.31 5.95 10.43
C SER A 185 -4.30 6.09 8.92
N GLU A 186 -5.46 5.97 8.27
CA GLU A 186 -5.64 6.28 6.86
C GLU A 186 -5.36 7.77 6.56
N ASN A 187 -5.84 8.65 7.44
CA ASN A 187 -5.51 10.07 7.41
C ASN A 187 -4.37 10.30 8.39
N MET A 188 -3.11 10.28 7.95
CA MET A 188 -1.99 10.43 8.88
C MET A 188 -1.77 11.88 9.31
N ALA A 189 -1.23 12.07 10.51
CA ALA A 189 -0.64 13.36 10.89
C ALA A 189 0.87 13.32 10.58
N PRO A 190 1.44 14.43 10.07
CA PRO A 190 2.88 14.51 9.86
C PRO A 190 3.61 14.36 11.18
N ILE A 191 4.86 13.87 11.13
CA ILE A 191 5.73 13.87 12.30
C ILE A 191 5.86 15.33 12.78
N PRO A 192 5.59 15.62 14.07
CA PRO A 192 5.75 16.96 14.61
C PRO A 192 7.18 17.48 14.42
N LYS A 193 7.31 18.75 14.02
CA LYS A 193 8.62 19.39 13.78
C LYS A 193 9.54 19.43 15.00
N CYS A 194 9.01 19.26 16.21
CA CYS A 194 9.82 19.17 17.42
C CYS A 194 10.74 17.93 17.44
N PHE A 195 10.38 16.86 16.73
CA PHE A 195 11.15 15.62 16.72
C PHE A 195 12.24 15.56 15.66
N TYR A 196 12.37 16.58 14.80
CA TYR A 196 13.37 16.55 13.74
C TYR A 196 13.92 17.91 13.33
N ARG A 197 15.06 17.85 12.65
CA ARG A 197 15.72 18.95 11.97
C ARG A 197 16.02 18.55 10.54
N THR A 198 16.20 19.53 9.68
CA THR A 198 16.44 19.32 8.25
C THR A 198 17.72 20.01 7.85
N ILE A 199 18.60 19.25 7.20
CA ILE A 199 19.86 19.72 6.64
C ILE A 199 19.74 19.61 5.12
N THR A 200 19.91 20.73 4.43
CA THR A 200 19.86 20.77 2.96
C THR A 200 21.24 20.49 2.39
N ILE A 201 21.30 19.55 1.45
CA ILE A 201 22.50 19.16 0.71
C ILE A 201 22.38 19.74 -0.69
N PRO A 202 23.21 20.73 -1.08
CA PRO A 202 23.07 21.36 -2.38
C PRO A 202 23.36 20.37 -3.52
N SER A 203 22.59 20.48 -4.61
CA SER A 203 22.67 19.55 -5.74
C SER A 203 24.09 19.39 -6.30
N GLY A 204 24.84 20.49 -6.40
CA GLY A 204 26.21 20.51 -6.92
C GLY A 204 27.24 19.70 -6.13
N TYR A 205 26.95 19.26 -4.90
CA TYR A 205 27.87 18.46 -4.06
C TYR A 205 27.45 16.99 -3.93
N LYS A 206 26.31 16.59 -4.50
CA LYS A 206 25.83 15.19 -4.39
C LYS A 206 26.85 14.19 -4.91
N GLU A 207 27.44 14.46 -6.08
CA GLU A 207 28.41 13.57 -6.70
C GLU A 207 29.71 13.45 -5.87
N SER A 208 30.24 14.57 -5.38
CA SER A 208 31.45 14.55 -4.54
C SER A 208 31.20 13.82 -3.23
N ILE A 209 30.04 14.04 -2.60
CA ILE A 209 29.66 13.33 -1.36
C ILE A 209 29.55 11.82 -1.60
N ARG A 210 28.97 11.36 -2.72
CA ARG A 210 28.93 9.93 -3.03
C ARG A 210 30.33 9.35 -3.23
N LYS A 211 31.23 10.09 -3.88
CA LYS A 211 32.65 9.68 -4.01
C LYS A 211 33.32 9.56 -2.65
N ASP A 212 33.09 10.52 -1.75
CA ASP A 212 33.63 10.48 -0.38
C ASP A 212 33.09 9.27 0.41
N LEU A 213 31.79 8.99 0.31
CA LEU A 213 31.16 7.83 0.93
C LEU A 213 31.77 6.50 0.45
N VAL A 214 32.06 6.41 -0.85
CA VAL A 214 32.76 5.27 -1.45
C VAL A 214 34.20 5.19 -0.95
N THR A 215 34.97 6.26 -1.08
CA THR A 215 36.42 6.27 -0.82
C THR A 215 36.76 6.09 0.65
N TYR A 216 36.05 6.78 1.55
CA TYR A 216 36.39 6.79 2.98
C TYR A 216 35.63 5.73 3.78
N PHE A 217 34.42 5.36 3.35
CA PHE A 217 33.53 4.50 4.14
C PHE A 217 33.13 3.21 3.43
N SER A 218 33.57 3.00 2.18
CA SER A 218 33.23 1.80 1.40
C SER A 218 31.72 1.58 1.27
N ILE A 219 30.95 2.66 1.16
CA ILE A 219 29.49 2.61 0.96
C ILE A 219 29.22 2.68 -0.55
N TYR A 220 28.80 1.55 -1.13
CA TYR A 220 28.46 1.39 -2.54
C TYR A 220 26.98 1.01 -2.69
N GLU A 221 26.44 1.12 -3.90
CA GLU A 221 25.07 0.65 -4.18
C GLU A 221 24.90 -0.83 -3.80
N SER A 222 25.88 -1.68 -4.10
CA SER A 222 25.87 -3.11 -3.78
C SER A 222 25.95 -3.40 -2.28
N SER A 223 26.56 -2.53 -1.48
CA SER A 223 26.60 -2.68 -0.02
C SER A 223 25.31 -2.21 0.64
N VAL A 224 24.57 -1.30 0.01
CA VAL A 224 23.30 -0.77 0.52
C VAL A 224 22.09 -1.58 0.00
N PHE A 225 22.17 -2.13 -1.20
CA PHE A 225 21.13 -2.92 -1.87
C PHE A 225 21.69 -4.26 -2.41
N PRO A 226 21.97 -5.23 -1.53
CA PRO A 226 22.49 -6.54 -1.95
C PRO A 226 21.48 -7.34 -2.79
N GLU A 227 20.17 -7.10 -2.58
CA GLU A 227 19.07 -7.75 -3.30
C GLU A 227 18.44 -6.76 -4.29
N LYS A 228 18.81 -6.78 -5.57
CA LYS A 228 18.09 -6.03 -6.61
C LYS A 228 16.75 -6.71 -6.92
N GLU A 229 15.66 -6.04 -6.55
CA GLU A 229 14.27 -6.49 -6.64
C GLU A 229 13.85 -6.88 -8.08
N LYS A 230 13.55 -8.16 -8.33
CA LYS A 230 12.79 -8.62 -9.51
C LYS A 230 11.38 -9.01 -9.04
N ARG A 231 10.35 -8.29 -9.49
CA ARG A 231 8.87 -8.60 -9.48
C ARG A 231 7.96 -7.42 -9.08
N LYS A 232 8.52 -6.27 -8.68
CA LYS A 232 7.72 -5.11 -8.24
C LYS A 232 6.63 -4.67 -9.22
N GLU A 233 6.98 -4.54 -10.48
CA GLU A 233 6.03 -4.10 -11.53
C GLU A 233 4.89 -5.09 -11.72
N ILE A 234 5.17 -6.40 -11.67
CA ILE A 234 4.17 -7.47 -11.84
C ILE A 234 3.14 -7.42 -10.70
N VAL A 235 3.59 -7.25 -9.46
CA VAL A 235 2.69 -7.20 -8.29
C VAL A 235 1.83 -5.92 -8.32
N LEU A 236 2.43 -4.78 -8.64
CA LEU A 236 1.69 -3.51 -8.75
C LEU A 236 0.69 -3.52 -9.92
N GLU A 237 1.00 -4.14 -11.05
CA GLU A 237 0.05 -4.33 -12.15
C GLU A 237 -1.09 -5.27 -11.79
N ALA A 238 -0.79 -6.40 -11.13
CA ALA A 238 -1.81 -7.34 -10.66
C ALA A 238 -2.79 -6.66 -9.71
N MET A 239 -2.30 -5.78 -8.83
CA MET A 239 -3.16 -4.98 -7.94
C MET A 239 -4.04 -3.99 -8.68
N LYS A 240 -3.54 -3.34 -9.73
CA LYS A 240 -4.38 -2.47 -10.56
C LYS A 240 -5.48 -3.25 -11.26
N ARG A 241 -5.19 -4.50 -11.66
CA ARG A 241 -6.17 -5.40 -12.29
C ARG A 241 -7.17 -5.99 -11.28
N GLY A 242 -6.74 -6.23 -10.04
CA GLY A 242 -7.56 -6.80 -8.96
C GLY A 242 -8.29 -5.77 -8.06
N ARG A 243 -8.13 -4.46 -8.28
CA ARG A 243 -8.88 -3.43 -7.55
C ARG A 243 -10.28 -3.24 -8.12
N VAL A 244 -11.17 -4.16 -7.76
CA VAL A 244 -12.63 -4.07 -7.74
C VAL A 244 -13.03 -4.98 -6.55
N GLU A 245 -13.73 -4.63 -5.48
CA GLU A 245 -14.75 -3.62 -5.16
C GLU A 245 -14.49 -2.91 -3.82
N LYS A 246 -15.03 -1.69 -3.69
CA LYS A 246 -15.19 -0.98 -2.41
C LYS A 246 -16.55 -1.39 -1.79
N ASN A 247 -16.50 -2.12 -0.67
CA ASN A 247 -17.63 -2.48 0.23
C ASN A 247 -18.61 -3.56 -0.29
N GLN A 248 -19.36 -4.35 0.51
CA GLN A 248 -19.33 -4.75 1.94
C GLN A 248 -20.34 -5.92 2.16
N ASN A 249 -20.34 -7.00 1.37
CA ASN A 249 -21.04 -8.25 1.74
C ASN A 249 -20.64 -9.38 0.79
N TYR A 250 -20.34 -10.59 1.28
CA TYR A 250 -20.07 -11.75 0.42
C TYR A 250 -21.24 -12.01 -0.55
N ILE A 251 -22.48 -11.80 -0.07
CA ILE A 251 -23.68 -12.01 -0.89
C ILE A 251 -23.80 -10.95 -1.98
N ASP A 252 -23.38 -9.71 -1.71
CA ASP A 252 -23.38 -8.65 -2.72
C ASP A 252 -22.38 -8.96 -3.84
N LEU A 253 -21.19 -9.43 -3.48
CA LEU A 253 -20.15 -9.82 -4.44
C LEU A 253 -20.58 -11.02 -5.30
N GLU A 254 -21.22 -12.03 -4.70
CA GLU A 254 -21.75 -13.17 -5.46
C GLU A 254 -22.87 -12.76 -6.40
N LEU A 255 -23.76 -11.85 -5.97
CA LEU A 255 -24.80 -11.32 -6.85
C LEU A 255 -24.20 -10.54 -8.03
N GLU A 256 -23.23 -9.67 -7.77
CA GLU A 256 -22.55 -8.88 -8.81
C GLU A 256 -21.85 -9.77 -9.83
N SER A 257 -21.03 -10.71 -9.36
CA SER A 257 -20.37 -11.73 -10.18
C SER A 257 -21.38 -12.53 -11.01
N TYR A 258 -22.44 -13.04 -10.38
CA TYR A 258 -23.50 -13.80 -11.05
C TYR A 258 -24.13 -13.03 -12.20
N PHE A 259 -24.51 -11.76 -11.97
CA PHE A 259 -25.14 -10.92 -12.99
C PHE A 259 -24.16 -10.50 -14.08
N GLU A 260 -22.88 -10.33 -13.78
CA GLU A 260 -21.86 -10.08 -14.79
C GLU A 260 -21.75 -11.26 -15.77
N TYR A 261 -21.56 -12.48 -15.26
CA TYR A 261 -21.49 -13.69 -16.09
C TYR A 261 -22.78 -13.91 -16.88
N LEU A 262 -23.94 -13.77 -16.24
CA LEU A 262 -25.22 -13.92 -16.92
C LEU A 262 -25.40 -12.87 -18.03
N THR A 263 -24.96 -11.64 -17.81
CA THR A 263 -25.02 -10.57 -18.82
C THR A 263 -24.16 -10.93 -20.04
N TYR A 264 -22.93 -11.42 -19.83
CA TYR A 264 -22.07 -11.85 -20.94
C TYR A 264 -22.68 -13.01 -21.72
N ASP A 265 -23.19 -14.01 -21.02
CA ASP A 265 -23.80 -15.20 -21.60
C ASP A 265 -25.05 -14.84 -22.44
N ILE A 266 -25.90 -13.96 -21.92
CA ILE A 266 -27.07 -13.45 -22.65
C ILE A 266 -26.68 -12.57 -23.85
N LYS A 267 -25.67 -11.71 -23.71
CA LYS A 267 -25.15 -10.92 -24.84
C LYS A 267 -24.59 -11.83 -25.94
N TRP A 268 -23.94 -12.94 -25.58
CA TRP A 268 -23.48 -13.93 -26.54
C TRP A 268 -24.66 -14.59 -27.28
N ASP A 269 -25.68 -15.05 -26.55
CA ASP A 269 -26.89 -15.60 -27.16
C ASP A 269 -27.57 -14.59 -28.10
N ILE A 270 -27.68 -13.31 -27.71
CA ILE A 270 -28.24 -12.24 -28.57
C ILE A 270 -27.40 -12.06 -29.84
N ARG A 271 -26.06 -12.09 -29.74
CA ARG A 271 -25.17 -12.02 -30.91
C ARG A 271 -25.41 -13.19 -31.86
N GLU A 272 -25.51 -14.40 -31.33
CA GLU A 272 -25.83 -15.60 -32.13
C GLU A 272 -27.16 -15.44 -32.87
N VAL A 273 -28.19 -14.87 -32.21
CA VAL A 273 -29.47 -14.55 -32.86
C VAL A 273 -29.31 -13.48 -33.94
N SER A 274 -28.45 -12.47 -33.70
CA SER A 274 -28.20 -11.38 -34.65
C SER A 274 -27.46 -11.82 -35.93
N GLU A 275 -26.64 -12.87 -35.85
CA GLU A 275 -25.96 -13.47 -36.99
C GLU A 275 -26.93 -14.32 -37.85
N PHE A 276 -28.07 -14.72 -37.29
CA PHE A 276 -29.12 -15.49 -37.94
C PHE A 276 -30.20 -14.66 -38.64
N LYS A 277 -30.00 -13.34 -38.84
CA LYS A 277 -30.97 -12.39 -39.44
C LYS A 277 -31.59 -12.81 -40.79
N ASN A 278 -30.98 -13.75 -41.51
CA ASN A 278 -31.49 -14.25 -42.79
C ASN A 278 -32.50 -15.42 -42.65
N ALA A 279 -32.65 -16.01 -41.46
CA ALA A 279 -33.66 -17.02 -41.18
C ALA A 279 -34.99 -16.34 -40.80
N LYS A 280 -35.95 -16.28 -41.74
CA LYS A 280 -37.30 -15.75 -41.45
C LYS A 280 -38.21 -16.88 -40.94
N GLY A 281 -38.97 -16.59 -39.88
CA GLY A 281 -40.07 -17.45 -39.41
C GLY A 281 -39.88 -18.00 -38.00
N ILE A 282 -40.51 -19.15 -37.73
CA ILE A 282 -40.66 -19.80 -36.42
C ILE A 282 -39.30 -19.98 -35.70
N GLU A 283 -38.23 -20.23 -36.44
CA GLU A 283 -36.90 -20.50 -35.88
C GLU A 283 -36.26 -19.28 -35.18
N LEU A 284 -36.48 -18.06 -35.69
CA LEU A 284 -36.00 -16.83 -35.05
C LEU A 284 -36.72 -16.59 -33.73
N GLU A 285 -38.04 -16.81 -33.73
CA GLU A 285 -38.89 -16.64 -32.55
C GLU A 285 -38.56 -17.70 -31.47
N ASP A 286 -38.26 -18.93 -31.87
CA ASP A 286 -37.80 -19.98 -30.96
C ASP A 286 -36.46 -19.63 -30.29
N LYS A 287 -35.52 -19.03 -31.04
CA LYS A 287 -34.25 -18.57 -30.48
C LYS A 287 -34.42 -17.39 -29.51
N LYS A 288 -35.27 -16.41 -29.84
CA LYS A 288 -35.65 -15.32 -28.91
C LYS A 288 -36.29 -15.89 -27.64
N ASN A 289 -37.20 -16.85 -27.78
CA ASN A 289 -37.84 -17.52 -26.66
C ASN A 289 -36.88 -18.31 -25.77
N ARG A 290 -35.79 -18.87 -26.33
CA ARG A 290 -34.74 -19.55 -25.56
C ARG A 290 -34.05 -18.62 -24.58
N ILE A 291 -33.74 -17.39 -25.00
CA ILE A 291 -33.14 -16.34 -24.15
C ILE A 291 -34.07 -16.02 -22.96
N TYR A 292 -35.36 -15.78 -23.23
CA TYR A 292 -36.34 -15.53 -22.17
C TYR A 292 -36.56 -16.73 -21.24
N ARG A 293 -36.48 -17.97 -21.74
CA ARG A 293 -36.52 -19.17 -20.89
C ARG A 293 -35.30 -19.24 -19.97
N LYS A 294 -34.11 -18.93 -20.49
CA LYS A 294 -32.86 -18.90 -19.73
C LYS A 294 -32.90 -17.87 -18.60
N LEU A 295 -33.36 -16.65 -18.88
CA LEU A 295 -33.56 -15.60 -17.87
C LEU A 295 -34.56 -16.02 -16.78
N ARG A 296 -35.69 -16.64 -17.17
CA ARG A 296 -36.68 -17.13 -16.18
C ARG A 296 -36.11 -18.22 -15.28
N LYS A 297 -35.34 -19.15 -15.86
CA LYS A 297 -34.69 -20.22 -15.11
C LYS A 297 -33.63 -19.65 -14.15
N ALA A 298 -32.77 -18.76 -14.64
CA ALA A 298 -31.77 -18.06 -13.84
C ALA A 298 -32.39 -17.34 -12.63
N ASN A 299 -33.51 -16.63 -12.84
CA ASN A 299 -34.23 -15.96 -11.76
C ASN A 299 -34.82 -16.95 -10.73
N HIS A 300 -35.42 -18.03 -11.21
CA HIS A 300 -35.95 -19.06 -10.32
C HIS A 300 -34.85 -19.72 -9.46
N ASP A 301 -33.73 -20.09 -10.10
CA ASP A 301 -32.62 -20.75 -9.44
C ASP A 301 -31.97 -19.82 -8.40
N LEU A 302 -31.71 -18.55 -8.75
CA LEU A 302 -31.13 -17.58 -7.82
C LEU A 302 -32.06 -17.29 -6.63
N LYS A 303 -33.36 -17.13 -6.87
CA LYS A 303 -34.34 -16.92 -5.79
C LYS A 303 -34.33 -18.08 -4.80
N LYS A 304 -34.32 -19.32 -5.31
CA LYS A 304 -34.23 -20.53 -4.47
C LYS A 304 -32.95 -20.55 -3.65
N SER A 305 -31.81 -20.19 -4.24
CA SER A 305 -30.54 -20.10 -3.52
C SER A 305 -30.56 -19.04 -2.42
N ILE A 306 -31.19 -17.88 -2.64
CA ILE A 306 -31.34 -16.83 -1.61
C ILE A 306 -32.27 -17.30 -0.47
N GLU A 307 -33.34 -18.04 -0.78
CA GLU A 307 -34.28 -18.58 0.21
C GLU A 307 -33.62 -19.55 1.21
N GLU A 308 -32.51 -20.18 0.83
CA GLU A 308 -31.72 -21.10 1.66
C GLU A 308 -30.75 -20.37 2.62
N LEU A 309 -30.56 -19.05 2.46
CA LEU A 309 -29.59 -18.27 3.27
C LEU A 309 -30.15 -17.85 4.64
N SER A 310 -29.29 -17.74 5.64
CA SER A 310 -29.62 -17.24 6.99
C SER A 310 -29.48 -15.72 7.11
N VAL A 311 -29.94 -14.95 6.11
CA VAL A 311 -29.83 -13.48 6.06
C VAL A 311 -31.18 -12.82 5.79
N ASP A 312 -31.20 -11.50 5.64
CA ASP A 312 -32.37 -10.74 5.19
C ASP A 312 -32.75 -11.12 3.74
N LYS A 313 -33.57 -12.16 3.61
CA LYS A 313 -33.96 -12.75 2.32
C LYS A 313 -34.75 -11.76 1.47
N GLU A 314 -35.61 -10.96 2.09
CA GLU A 314 -36.48 -10.01 1.38
C GLU A 314 -35.64 -8.96 0.67
N PHE A 315 -34.66 -8.39 1.37
CA PHE A 315 -33.72 -7.43 0.78
C PHE A 315 -32.99 -7.97 -0.46
N TYR A 316 -32.43 -9.19 -0.39
CA TYR A 316 -31.67 -9.76 -1.50
C TYR A 316 -32.56 -10.24 -2.66
N ILE A 317 -33.78 -10.68 -2.37
CA ILE A 317 -34.76 -11.02 -3.40
C ILE A 317 -35.16 -9.76 -4.18
N GLU A 318 -35.41 -8.64 -3.49
CA GLU A 318 -35.71 -7.35 -4.14
C GLU A 318 -34.53 -6.86 -4.98
N LYS A 319 -33.30 -6.92 -4.45
CA LYS A 319 -32.08 -6.56 -5.18
C LYS A 319 -31.88 -7.41 -6.44
N ALA A 320 -32.07 -8.73 -6.33
CA ALA A 320 -31.97 -9.63 -7.48
C ALA A 320 -33.06 -9.34 -8.53
N GLN A 321 -34.29 -9.07 -8.11
CA GLN A 321 -35.39 -8.72 -9.02
C GLN A 321 -35.08 -7.44 -9.82
N PHE A 322 -34.59 -6.40 -9.15
CA PHE A 322 -34.18 -5.17 -9.81
C PHE A 322 -33.12 -5.41 -10.91
N ASN A 323 -32.11 -6.23 -10.64
CA ASN A 323 -31.08 -6.58 -11.62
C ASN A 323 -31.65 -7.40 -12.80
N PHE A 324 -32.56 -8.34 -12.54
CA PHE A 324 -33.23 -9.10 -13.60
C PHE A 324 -34.13 -8.23 -14.48
N GLU A 325 -34.82 -7.24 -13.91
CA GLU A 325 -35.61 -6.28 -14.68
C GLU A 325 -34.72 -5.45 -15.61
N GLY A 326 -33.58 -4.97 -15.11
CA GLY A 326 -32.58 -4.27 -15.93
C GLY A 326 -32.06 -5.14 -17.08
N LEU A 327 -31.71 -6.40 -16.80
CA LEU A 327 -31.23 -7.32 -17.81
C LEU A 327 -32.31 -7.67 -18.84
N LYS A 328 -33.56 -7.83 -18.41
CA LYS A 328 -34.70 -8.08 -19.30
C LYS A 328 -34.95 -6.89 -20.24
N LEU A 329 -34.87 -5.66 -19.73
CA LEU A 329 -35.00 -4.45 -20.54
C LEU A 329 -33.92 -4.38 -21.61
N MET A 330 -32.65 -4.63 -21.25
CA MET A 330 -31.53 -4.72 -22.20
C MET A 330 -31.80 -5.77 -23.29
N CYS A 331 -32.31 -6.95 -22.91
CA CYS A 331 -32.64 -7.99 -23.89
C CYS A 331 -33.75 -7.57 -24.85
N GLU A 332 -34.81 -6.95 -24.34
CA GLU A 332 -35.91 -6.46 -25.16
C GLU A 332 -35.45 -5.39 -26.16
N GLU A 333 -34.59 -4.47 -25.75
CA GLU A 333 -34.04 -3.44 -26.62
C GLU A 333 -33.16 -4.03 -27.74
N GLU A 334 -32.24 -4.92 -27.39
CA GLU A 334 -31.33 -5.54 -28.36
C GLU A 334 -32.05 -6.50 -29.31
N LEU A 335 -33.00 -7.31 -28.82
CA LEU A 335 -33.78 -8.23 -29.64
C LEU A 335 -34.83 -7.52 -30.53
N ARG A 336 -35.24 -6.29 -30.21
CA ARG A 336 -36.07 -5.45 -31.12
C ARG A 336 -35.28 -4.91 -32.31
N ARG A 337 -33.96 -4.76 -32.18
CA ARG A 337 -33.05 -4.29 -33.25
C ARG A 337 -32.64 -5.41 -34.23
N ILE A 338 -32.98 -6.66 -33.90
CA ILE A 338 -32.71 -7.87 -34.69
C ILE A 338 -34.02 -8.35 -35.32
#